data_AF-A0A1W9MTA7-F1
#
_entry.id   AF-A0A1W9MTA7-F1
#
_cell.length_a   1.000
_cell.length_b   1.000
_cell.length_c   1.000
_cell.angle_alpha   90.00
_cell.angle_beta   90.00
_cell.angle_gamma   90.00
#
_symmetry.space_group_name_H-M   'P 1'
#
loop_
_entity.id
_entity.type
_entity.pdbx_description
1 polymer ?
#
loop_
_entity_poly.entity_id
_entity_poly.type
_entity_poly.pdbx_seq_one_letter_code
_entity_poly.pdbx_strand_id
1 'polypeptide(L)'
;MKDDKGVYYHPFPANKGVRMYVRETGGGICFRLWIADDPQMWKEHGWIPYDAIQEAAAVYEGKFDPKSAYNIEIARQLLREDN
;
A
#
# COMPACT_ATOMS: atom_id res chain seq x y z
N MET A 1 9.71 5.44 -7.25
CA MET A 1 9.33 6.44 -6.22
C MET A 1 9.74 5.88 -4.86
N LYS A 2 10.63 6.56 -4.13
CA LYS A 2 11.23 6.07 -2.89
C LYS A 2 11.57 7.25 -1.98
N ASP A 3 11.35 7.09 -0.68
CA ASP A 3 11.82 8.01 0.36
C ASP A 3 12.41 7.24 1.55
N ASP A 4 12.71 7.92 2.66
CA ASP A 4 13.30 7.32 3.86
C ASP A 4 12.45 6.19 4.49
N LYS A 5 11.16 6.10 4.17
CA LYS A 5 10.26 5.03 4.65
C LYS A 5 10.21 3.83 3.70
N GLY A 6 10.75 3.97 2.49
CA GLY A 6 10.85 2.91 1.50
C GLY A 6 10.22 3.26 0.15
N VAL A 7 9.97 2.22 -0.63
CA VAL A 7 9.34 2.31 -1.96
C VAL A 7 7.84 2.55 -1.79
N TYR A 8 7.28 3.47 -2.57
CA TYR A 8 5.86 3.79 -2.50
C TYR A 8 5.28 4.16 -3.87
N TYR A 9 3.96 4.18 -3.96
CA TYR A 9 3.22 4.79 -5.07
C TYR A 9 2.02 5.59 -4.57
N HIS A 10 1.43 6.38 -5.47
CA HIS A 10 0.20 7.11 -5.19
C HIS A 10 -1.00 6.29 -5.69
N PRO A 11 -1.77 5.66 -4.78
CA PRO A 11 -2.95 4.88 -5.18
C PRO A 11 -4.04 5.77 -5.79
N PHE A 12 -4.04 7.06 -5.42
CA PHE A 12 -4.96 8.06 -5.96
C PHE A 12 -4.16 9.17 -6.66
N PRO A 13 -4.05 9.16 -8.00
CA PRO A 13 -3.31 10.19 -8.73
C PRO A 13 -3.79 11.63 -8.45
N ALA A 14 -5.09 11.77 -8.19
CA ALA A 14 -5.71 13.04 -7.82
C ALA A 14 -5.41 13.47 -6.37
N ASN A 15 -5.00 12.55 -5.49
CA ASN A 15 -4.67 12.83 -4.09
C ASN A 15 -3.26 12.34 -3.75
N LYS A 16 -2.26 13.21 -4.02
CA LYS A 16 -0.85 12.95 -3.68
C LYS A 16 -0.56 12.94 -2.17
N GLY A 17 -1.54 13.34 -1.34
CA GLY A 17 -1.46 13.24 0.11
C GLY A 17 -1.48 11.79 0.61
N VAL A 18 -1.91 10.84 -0.21
CA VAL A 18 -1.91 9.41 0.11
C VAL A 18 -0.73 8.73 -0.58
N ARG A 19 0.04 7.98 0.20
CA ARG A 19 1.11 7.11 -0.29
C ARG A 19 0.86 5.69 0.17
N MET A 20 1.02 4.75 -0.76
CA MET A 20 1.00 3.33 -0.48
C MET A 20 2.44 2.83 -0.51
N TYR A 21 2.99 2.52 0.66
CA TYR A 21 4.31 1.93 0.79
C TYR A 21 4.23 0.43 0.52
N VAL A 22 5.27 -0.07 -0.15
CA VAL A 22 5.39 -1.47 -0.51
C VAL A 22 6.76 -1.99 -0.11
N ARG A 23 6.80 -3.23 0.36
CA ARG A 23 8.05 -3.94 0.62
C ARG A 23 7.89 -5.42 0.34
N GLU A 24 8.97 -6.04 -0.11
CA GLU A 24 9.06 -7.49 -0.15
C GLU A 24 9.57 -8.02 1.20
N THR A 25 8.99 -9.11 1.66
CA THR A 25 9.42 -9.86 2.84
C THR A 25 9.50 -11.34 2.48
N GLY A 26 10.14 -12.16 3.32
CA GLY A 26 10.18 -13.62 3.09
C GLY A 26 8.80 -14.30 3.02
N GLY A 27 7.73 -13.61 3.45
CA GLY A 27 6.33 -14.07 3.34
C GLY A 27 5.55 -13.42 2.19
N GLY A 28 6.20 -12.69 1.27
CA GLY A 28 5.55 -12.00 0.16
C GLY A 28 5.55 -10.47 0.30
N ILE A 29 4.67 -9.82 -0.47
CA ILE A 29 4.59 -8.35 -0.54
C ILE A 29 3.67 -7.83 0.55
N CYS A 30 4.17 -6.86 1.30
CA CYS A 30 3.39 -6.12 2.28
C CYS A 30 3.13 -4.70 1.82
N PHE A 31 1.96 -4.18 2.21
CA PHE A 31 1.52 -2.82 1.96
C PHE A 31 1.38 -2.06 3.26
N ARG A 32 1.61 -0.75 3.22
CA ARG A 32 1.34 0.13 4.36
C ARG A 32 0.89 1.49 3.87
N LEU A 33 -0.26 1.91 4.37
CA LEU A 33 -0.84 3.20 4.02
C LEU A 33 -0.17 4.31 4.82
N TRP A 34 0.05 5.43 4.15
CA TRP A 34 0.47 6.68 4.76
C TRP A 34 -0.35 7.83 4.19
N ILE A 35 -0.83 8.70 5.07
CA ILE A 35 -1.61 9.88 4.71
C ILE A 35 -0.89 11.09 5.28
N ALA A 36 -0.63 12.09 4.45
CA ALA A 36 0.08 13.31 4.84
C ALA A 36 -0.65 14.08 5.93
N ASP A 37 -1.99 14.15 5.84
CA ASP A 37 -2.86 14.80 6.81
C ASP A 37 -3.07 13.98 8.09
N ASP A 38 -2.70 12.70 8.10
CA ASP A 38 -2.79 11.82 9.27
C ASP A 38 -1.49 11.02 9.47
N PRO A 39 -0.44 11.67 10.02
CA PRO A 39 0.81 11.00 10.33
C PRO A 39 0.69 10.01 11.50
N GLN A 40 -0.40 10.06 12.28
CA GLN A 40 -0.63 9.14 13.38
C GLN A 40 -1.01 7.76 12.86
N MET A 41 -1.74 7.69 11.74
CA MET A 41 -2.05 6.44 11.03
C MET A 41 -0.79 5.60 10.77
N TRP A 42 0.35 6.23 10.43
CA TRP A 42 1.60 5.50 10.24
C TRP A 42 2.14 4.86 11.52
N LYS A 43 1.90 5.46 12.70
CA LYS A 43 2.35 4.89 13.98
C LYS A 43 1.43 3.77 14.44
N GLU A 44 0.12 3.93 14.22
CA GLU A 44 -0.90 2.99 14.68
C GLU A 44 -1.06 1.79 13.75
N HIS A 45 -0.87 1.97 12.44
CA HIS A 45 -1.02 0.90 11.46
C HIS A 45 0.32 0.28 11.08
N GLY A 46 0.35 -1.05 11.07
CA GLY A 46 1.49 -1.86 10.65
C GLY A 46 1.51 -2.14 9.15
N TRP A 47 2.45 -3.00 8.77
CA TRP A 47 2.49 -3.59 7.43
C TRP A 47 1.45 -4.69 7.31
N ILE A 48 0.68 -4.67 6.23
CA ILE A 48 -0.39 -5.62 5.95
C ILE A 48 0.05 -6.51 4.78
N PRO A 49 0.06 -7.86 4.94
CA PRO A 49 0.36 -8.76 3.83
C PRO A 49 -0.73 -8.69 2.76
N TYR A 50 -0.35 -8.87 1.49
CA TYR A 50 -1.30 -8.81 0.38
C TYR A 50 -2.46 -9.79 0.54
N ASP A 51 -2.21 -10.99 1.05
CA ASP A 51 -3.26 -12.00 1.26
C ASP A 51 -4.35 -11.50 2.21
N ALA A 52 -3.99 -10.86 3.33
CA ALA A 52 -4.95 -10.29 4.27
C ALA A 52 -5.77 -9.14 3.63
N ILE A 53 -5.18 -8.38 2.71
CA ILE A 53 -5.89 -7.35 1.94
C ILE A 53 -6.89 -8.01 0.98
N GLN A 54 -6.52 -9.11 0.33
CA GLN A 54 -7.41 -9.85 -0.56
C GLN A 54 -8.60 -10.43 0.21
N GLU A 55 -8.36 -10.99 1.39
CA GLU A 55 -9.41 -11.50 2.29
C GLU A 55 -10.35 -10.37 2.75
N ALA A 56 -9.80 -9.26 3.24
CA ALA A 56 -10.59 -8.11 3.66
C ALA A 56 -11.41 -7.51 2.51
N ALA A 57 -10.84 -7.47 1.30
CA ALA A 57 -11.53 -6.96 0.12
C ALA A 57 -12.59 -7.94 -0.43
N ALA A 58 -12.52 -9.23 -0.10
CA ALA A 58 -13.54 -10.21 -0.45
C ALA A 58 -14.82 -10.05 0.39
N VAL A 59 -14.70 -9.52 1.61
CA VAL A 59 -15.83 -9.26 2.53
C VAL A 59 -16.29 -7.80 2.53
N TYR A 60 -15.63 -6.93 1.78
CA TYR A 60 -15.94 -5.50 1.75
C TYR A 60 -17.09 -5.20 0.78
N GLU A 61 -18.27 -4.89 1.31
CA GLU A 61 -19.48 -4.53 0.54
C GLU A 61 -19.71 -3.00 0.43
N GLY A 62 -18.67 -2.18 0.59
CA GLY A 62 -18.77 -0.72 0.45
C GLY A 62 -18.63 -0.23 -1.00
N LYS A 63 -19.06 1.01 -1.28
CA LYS A 63 -18.95 1.65 -2.62
C LYS A 63 -17.50 1.93 -3.08
N PHE A 64 -16.51 1.73 -2.21
CA PHE A 64 -15.10 2.00 -2.48
C PHE A 64 -14.37 0.68 -2.70
N ASP A 65 -13.87 0.40 -3.89
CA ASP A 65 -13.15 -0.86 -4.14
C ASP A 65 -11.74 -0.79 -3.50
N PRO A 66 -11.46 -1.55 -2.42
CA PRO A 66 -10.17 -1.47 -1.75
C PRO A 66 -9.05 -1.99 -2.66
N LYS A 67 -9.35 -2.94 -3.55
CA LYS A 67 -8.38 -3.57 -4.47
C LYS A 67 -7.81 -2.55 -5.46
N SER A 68 -8.58 -1.54 -5.80
CA SER A 68 -8.15 -0.44 -6.66
C SER A 68 -7.02 0.39 -6.05
N ALA A 69 -6.93 0.45 -4.71
CA ALA A 69 -5.84 1.11 -4.01
C ALA A 69 -4.62 0.21 -3.76
N TYR A 70 -4.81 -1.11 -3.65
CA TYR A 70 -3.75 -2.09 -3.37
C TYR A 70 -3.36 -2.88 -4.63
N ASN A 71 -2.70 -2.20 -5.58
CA ASN A 71 -2.28 -2.80 -6.84
C ASN A 71 -0.95 -3.57 -6.69
N ILE A 72 -1.03 -4.90 -6.78
CA ILE A 72 0.11 -5.81 -6.66
C ILE A 72 1.08 -5.75 -7.84
N GLU A 73 0.60 -5.43 -9.05
CA GLU A 73 1.43 -5.35 -10.24
C GLU A 73 2.37 -4.15 -10.17
N ILE A 74 1.83 -2.99 -9.75
CA ILE A 74 2.61 -1.78 -9.48
C ILE A 74 3.62 -2.05 -8.36
N ALA A 75 3.20 -2.70 -7.27
CA ALA A 75 4.09 -3.04 -6.17
C ALA A 75 5.28 -3.90 -6.63
N ARG A 76 5.00 -4.98 -7.39
CA ARG A 76 6.04 -5.86 -7.95
C ARG A 76 6.97 -5.11 -8.90
N GLN A 77 6.43 -4.24 -9.75
CA GLN A 77 7.25 -3.47 -10.67
C GLN A 77 8.17 -2.52 -9.92
N LEU A 78 7.66 -1.76 -8.95
CA LEU A 78 8.46 -0.82 -8.18
C LEU A 78 9.53 -1.50 -7.33
N LEU A 79 9.23 -2.68 -6.77
CA LEU A 79 10.22 -3.46 -6.01
C LEU A 79 11.31 -4.05 -6.93
N ARG A 80 10.97 -4.40 -8.18
CA ARG A 80 11.97 -4.81 -9.19
C ARG A 80 12.83 -3.64 -9.66
N GLU A 81 12.27 -2.45 -9.78
CA GLU A 81 13.04 -1.25 -10.17
C GLU A 81 13.94 -0.74 -9.03
N ASP A 82 13.65 -1.09 -7.78
CA ASP A 82 14.44 -0.72 -6.60
C ASP A 82 15.63 -1.65 -6.32
N ASN A 83 15.64 -2.86 -6.91
CA ASN A 83 16.60 -3.94 -6.67
C ASN A 83 17.56 -4.10 -7.85
#